data_AF-A0A3C0FQN5-F1
#
_entry.id   AF-A0A3C0FQN5-F1
#
_cell.length_a   1.000
_cell.length_b   1.000
_cell.length_c   1.000
_cell.angle_alpha   90.00
_cell.angle_beta   90.00
_cell.angle_gamma   90.00
#
_symmetry.space_group_name_H-M   'P 1'
#
loop_
_entity.id
_entity.type
_entity.pdbx_description
1 polymer ?
#
loop_
_entity_poly.entity_id
_entity_poly.type
_entity_poly.pdbx_seq_one_letter_code
_entity_poly.pdbx_strand_id
1 'polypeptide(L)' 'MANKKAGKISQVMGAVVDVKFDGELPPILNALHVDNNGQRLVL' A
#
# COMPACT_ATOMS: atom_id res chain seq x y z
N MET A 1 -9.09 14.75 7.89
CA MET A 1 -8.40 14.40 6.62
C MET A 1 -7.57 13.16 6.88
N ALA A 2 -7.81 12.06 6.18
CA ALA A 2 -6.99 10.86 6.34
C ALA A 2 -5.53 11.18 5.95
N ASN A 3 -4.60 10.98 6.88
CA ASN A 3 -3.18 11.21 6.64
C ASN A 3 -2.71 10.23 5.56
N LYS A 4 -2.46 10.71 4.33
CA LYS A 4 -2.01 9.87 3.21
C LYS A 4 -0.52 9.53 3.43
N LYS A 5 -0.25 8.49 4.22
CA LYS A 5 1.09 7.90 4.32
C LYS A 5 1.36 7.10 3.05
N ALA A 6 2.39 7.48 2.29
CA ALA A 6 2.85 6.73 1.13
C ALA A 6 3.87 5.68 1.57
N GLY A 7 3.62 4.43 1.21
CA GLY A 7 4.56 3.31 1.40
C GLY A 7 5.20 2.89 0.07
N LYS A 8 6.17 1.99 0.15
CA LYS A 8 6.81 1.37 -1.02
C LYS A 8 6.57 -0.13 -1.00
N ILE A 9 6.24 -0.70 -2.16
CA ILE A 9 6.17 -2.15 -2.31
C ILE A 9 7.58 -2.72 -2.11
N SER A 10 7.73 -3.65 -1.18
CA SER A 10 9.00 -4.34 -0.94
C SER A 10 9.05 -5.69 -1.65
N GLN A 11 7.92 -6.40 -1.70
CA GLN A 11 7.86 -7.75 -2.28
C GLN A 11 6.45 -8.06 -2.78
N VAL A 12 6.37 -8.86 -3.85
CA VAL A 12 5.12 -9.39 -4.42
C VAL A 12 5.24 -10.91 -4.53
N MET A 13 4.32 -11.63 -3.89
CA MET A 13 4.23 -13.09 -3.90
C MET A 13 2.83 -13.51 -4.37
N GLY A 14 2.61 -13.46 -5.69
CA GLY A 14 1.27 -13.70 -6.25
C GLY A 14 0.28 -12.62 -5.80
N ALA A 15 -0.78 -13.02 -5.09
CA ALA A 15 -1.80 -12.10 -4.56
C ALA A 15 -1.40 -11.40 -3.25
N VAL A 16 -0.28 -11.80 -2.64
CA VAL A 16 0.21 -11.21 -1.38
C VAL A 16 1.25 -10.14 -1.70
N VAL A 17 1.09 -8.95 -1.13
CA VAL A 17 1.99 -7.81 -1.35
C VAL A 17 2.45 -7.25 -0.01
N ASP A 18 3.77 -7.21 0.18
CA ASP A 18 4.37 -6.55 1.34
C ASP A 18 4.66 -5.09 1.01
N VAL A 19 4.19 -4.18 1.88
CA VAL A 19 4.40 -2.74 1.75
C VAL A 19 5.16 -2.23 2.96
N LYS A 20 6.31 -1.60 2.71
CA LYS A 20 7.14 -0.97 3.72
C LYS A 20 6.77 0.51 3.87
N PHE A 21 6.65 0.96 5.12
CA PHE A 21 6.51 2.35 5.49
C PHE A 21 7.73 2.77 6.32
N ASP A 22 8.25 3.98 6.08
CA ASP A 22 9.40 4.52 6.83
C ASP A 22 9.01 5.10 8.20
N GLY A 23 7.71 5.18 8.51
CA GLY A 23 7.16 5.67 9.78
C GLY A 23 6.06 4.76 10.31
N GLU A 24 5.17 5.29 11.16
CA GLU A 24 4.14 4.42 11.76
C GLU A 24 3.22 3.81 10.71
N LEU A 25 2.94 2.53 10.89
CA LEU A 25 2.06 1.75 10.05
C LEU A 25 0.64 2.31 10.10
N PRO A 26 -0.09 2.31 8.96
CA PRO A 26 -1.51 2.59 8.99
C PRO A 26 -2.26 1.52 9.81
N PRO A 27 -3.40 1.86 10.44
CA PRO A 27 -4.26 0.88 11.07
C PRO A 27 -4.60 -0.29 10.14
N ILE A 28 -4.70 -1.49 10.71
CA ILE A 28 -5.18 -2.70 10.02
C ILE A 28 -6.58 -2.41 9.45
N LEU A 29 -6.90 -2.95 8.26
CA LEU A 29 -8.14 -2.73 7.48
C LEU A 29 -8.23 -1.41 6.69
N ASN A 30 -7.16 -0.61 6.63
CA ASN A 30 -7.08 0.46 5.63
C ASN A 30 -6.67 -0.10 4.27
N ALA A 31 -7.48 0.16 3.25
CA ALA A 31 -7.14 -0.17 1.87
C ALA A 31 -5.94 0.67 1.38
N LEU A 32 -4.95 0.03 0.77
CA LEU A 32 -3.86 0.70 0.09
C LEU A 32 -4.21 0.85 -1.39
N HIS A 33 -4.08 2.05 -1.93
CA HIS A 33 -4.27 2.30 -3.35
C HIS A 33 -2.91 2.51 -4.02
N VAL A 34 -2.68 1.79 -5.11
CA VAL A 34 -1.52 2.01 -5.95
C VAL A 34 -1.98 2.20 -7.40
N ASP A 35 -1.39 3.19 -8.07
CA ASP A 35 -1.48 3.30 -9.52
C ASP A 35 -0.42 2.40 -10.14
N ASN A 36 -0.86 1.45 -10.94
CA ASN A 36 0.00 0.58 -11.72
C ASN A 36 -0.25 0.85 -13.21
N ASN A 37 0.48 1.82 -13.76
CA ASN A 37 0.36 2.24 -15.16
C ASN A 37 -1.10 2.56 -15.56
N GLY A 38 -1.79 3.36 -14.73
CA GLY A 38 -3.19 3.75 -14.96
C GLY A 38 -4.23 2.71 -14.55
N GLN A 39 -3.81 1.54 -14.07
CA GLN A 39 -4.69 0.58 -13.41
C GLN A 39 -4.64 0.79 -11.90
N ARG A 40 -5.79 1.09 -11.30
CA ARG A 40 -5.90 1.21 -9.86
C ARG A 40 -6.00 -0.16 -9.22
N LEU A 41 -5.00 -0.50 -8.41
CA LEU A 41 -5.02 -1.68 -7.55
C LEU A 41 -5.40 -1.26 -6.12
N VAL A 42 -6.21 -2.09 -5.48
CA VAL A 42 -6.59 -1.96 -4.07
C VAL A 42 -6.04 -3.18 -3.34
N LEU A 43 -5.14 -2.94 -2.38
CA LEU A 43 -4.50 -3.95 -1.54
C LEU A 43 -5.08 -3.91 -0.12
#